data_AF-A0A0N4YRZ5-F1
#
_entry.id   AF-A0A0N4YRZ5-F1
#
_cell.length_a   1.000
_cell.length_b   1.000
_cell.length_c   1.000
_cell.angle_alpha   90.00
_cell.angle_beta   90.00
_cell.angle_gamma   90.00
#
_symmetry.space_group_name_H-M   'P 1'
#
loop_
_entity.id
_entity.type
_entity.pdbx_description
1 polymer ?
#
loop_
_entity_poly.entity_id
_entity_poly.type
_entity_poly.pdbx_seq_one_letter_code
_entity_poly.pdbx_strand_id
1 'polypeptide(L)'
;MAVPSSFQRANARVVKGRSRLRMLIQVLSLQDQSRPYDSKKNCWVPDAEEGYIEGIIKKTAGDDVTVSLGQGNEKVFKKDMVQEMNPPKFEKTEDMSNLTFLNDASVLHNLRSRYSAMLIYVSFHFHKSNFTIQCRLIP
;
A
#
# COMPACT_ATOMS: atom_id res chain seq x y z
N MET A 1 -42.78 -4.43 12.98
CA MET A 1 -42.03 -4.15 14.23
C MET A 1 -41.19 -2.91 13.98
N ALA A 2 -41.44 -1.82 14.71
CA ALA A 2 -40.67 -0.58 14.52
C ALA A 2 -39.30 -0.71 15.22
N VAL A 3 -38.24 -0.37 14.51
CA VAL A 3 -36.87 -0.41 15.04
C VAL A 3 -36.75 0.62 16.18
N PRO A 4 -36.25 0.25 17.37
CA PRO A 4 -36.16 1.16 18.51
C PRO A 4 -35.36 2.43 18.17
N SER A 5 -35.83 3.60 18.60
CA SER A 5 -35.20 4.90 18.31
C SER A 5 -33.77 5.04 18.86
N SER A 6 -33.42 4.23 19.87
CA SER A 6 -32.06 4.07 20.39
C SER A 6 -31.13 3.37 19.40
N PHE A 7 -31.62 2.37 18.68
CA PHE A 7 -30.89 1.65 17.64
C PHE A 7 -30.68 2.55 16.41
N GLN A 8 -31.66 3.37 16.02
CA GLN A 8 -31.49 4.36 14.94
C GLN A 8 -30.45 5.44 15.29
N ARG A 9 -30.42 5.93 16.55
CA ARG A 9 -29.40 6.89 17.01
C ARG A 9 -28.00 6.27 17.10
N ALA A 10 -27.88 5.02 17.52
CA ALA A 10 -26.62 4.28 17.51
C ALA A 10 -26.10 4.11 16.08
N ASN A 11 -26.96 3.68 15.14
CA ASN A 11 -26.62 3.57 13.73
C ASN A 11 -26.23 4.92 13.11
N ALA A 12 -26.94 6.01 13.42
CA ALA A 12 -26.57 7.33 12.92
C ALA A 12 -25.18 7.80 13.42
N ARG A 13 -24.81 7.49 14.68
CA ARG A 13 -23.46 7.76 15.19
C ARG A 13 -22.40 6.85 14.57
N VAL A 14 -22.69 5.57 14.37
CA VAL A 14 -21.80 4.61 13.68
C VAL A 14 -21.59 5.03 12.21
N VAL A 15 -22.66 5.40 11.51
CA VAL A 15 -22.62 5.91 10.13
C VAL A 15 -21.86 7.23 10.06
N LYS A 16 -22.10 8.18 10.97
CA LYS A 16 -21.36 9.46 11.02
C LYS A 16 -19.89 9.26 11.38
N GLY A 17 -19.58 8.31 12.26
CA GLY A 17 -18.22 7.88 12.60
C GLY A 17 -17.51 7.22 11.40
N ARG A 18 -18.23 6.40 10.64
CA ARG A 18 -17.76 5.86 9.35
C ARG A 18 -17.54 6.92 8.29
N SER A 19 -18.40 7.91 8.17
CA SER A 19 -18.24 9.01 7.22
C SER A 19 -16.98 9.82 7.55
N ARG A 20 -16.70 10.04 8.84
CA ARG A 20 -15.49 10.74 9.29
C ARG A 20 -14.24 9.88 9.10
N LEU A 21 -14.30 8.57 9.37
CA LEU A 21 -13.21 7.64 9.11
C LEU A 21 -12.93 7.52 7.61
N ARG A 22 -13.96 7.44 6.77
CA ARG A 22 -13.85 7.44 5.30
C ARG A 22 -13.21 8.73 4.80
N MET A 23 -13.57 9.88 5.38
CA MET A 23 -12.95 11.16 5.04
C MET A 23 -11.47 11.20 5.43
N LEU A 24 -11.11 10.70 6.62
CA LEU A 24 -9.70 10.61 7.05
C LEU A 24 -8.88 9.67 6.16
N ILE A 25 -9.43 8.51 5.79
CA ILE A 25 -8.80 7.58 4.84
C ILE A 25 -8.62 8.24 3.47
N GLN A 26 -9.62 8.97 2.99
CA GLN A 26 -9.53 9.72 1.73
C GLN A 26 -8.43 10.78 1.79
N VAL A 27 -8.33 11.52 2.89
CA VAL A 27 -7.29 12.55 3.09
C VAL A 27 -5.90 11.93 3.15
N LEU A 28 -5.72 10.81 3.85
CA LEU A 28 -4.45 10.07 3.89
C LEU A 28 -4.06 9.54 2.51
N SER A 29 -5.04 9.01 1.75
CA SER A 29 -4.82 8.55 0.37
C SER A 29 -4.38 9.69 -0.57
N LEU A 30 -4.95 10.89 -0.43
CA LEU A 30 -4.53 12.06 -1.22
C LEU A 30 -3.11 12.51 -0.87
N GLN A 31 -2.73 12.47 0.41
CA GLN A 31 -1.37 12.76 0.85
C GLN A 31 -0.38 11.73 0.30
N ASP A 32 -0.73 10.44 0.36
CA ASP A 32 0.07 9.36 -0.20
C ASP A 32 0.31 9.55 -1.70
N GLN A 33 -0.74 9.91 -2.44
CA GLN A 33 -0.70 10.17 -3.89
C GLN A 33 0.13 11.39 -4.27
N SER A 34 0.32 12.34 -3.35
CA SER A 34 1.11 13.55 -3.60
C SER A 34 2.61 13.36 -3.42
N ARG A 35 3.07 12.17 -2.99
CA ARG A 35 4.50 11.91 -2.79
C ARG A 35 5.27 11.99 -4.12
N PRO A 36 6.45 12.66 -4.13
CA PRO A 36 7.27 12.74 -5.34
C PRO A 36 7.76 11.34 -5.73
N TYR A 37 7.52 10.96 -6.98
CA TYR A 37 7.86 9.65 -7.51
C TYR A 37 8.37 9.79 -8.94
N ASP A 38 9.46 9.08 -9.22
CA ASP A 38 10.00 8.91 -10.57
C ASP A 38 10.11 7.42 -10.86
N SER A 39 9.32 6.93 -11.81
CA SER A 39 9.28 5.51 -12.20
C SER A 39 10.63 4.92 -12.62
N LYS A 40 11.58 5.76 -13.05
CA LYS A 40 12.90 5.30 -13.53
C LYS A 40 13.97 5.36 -12.44
N LYS A 41 13.71 6.09 -11.36
CA LYS A 41 14.69 6.28 -10.27
C LYS A 41 14.28 5.54 -9.02
N ASN A 42 13.00 5.55 -8.67
CA ASN A 42 12.50 4.89 -7.48
C ASN A 42 12.42 3.38 -7.71
N CYS A 43 13.04 2.62 -6.81
CA CYS A 43 13.12 1.17 -6.89
C CYS A 43 13.10 0.56 -5.49
N TRP A 44 12.81 -0.74 -5.45
CA TRP A 44 12.96 -1.56 -4.26
C TRP A 44 14.27 -2.31 -4.32
N VAL A 45 14.97 -2.34 -3.19
CA VAL A 45 16.21 -3.11 -3.03
C VAL A 45 16.12 -4.01 -1.81
N PRO A 46 16.73 -5.20 -1.85
CA PRO A 46 16.72 -6.12 -0.73
C PRO A 46 17.55 -5.57 0.43
N ASP A 47 17.05 -5.75 1.64
CA ASP A 47 17.72 -5.40 2.89
C ASP A 47 17.61 -6.54 3.90
N ALA A 48 18.64 -6.74 4.72
CA ALA A 48 18.71 -7.85 5.65
C ALA A 48 17.79 -7.69 6.87
N GLU A 49 17.48 -6.45 7.28
CA GLU A 49 16.66 -6.18 8.46
C GLU A 49 15.19 -6.00 8.08
N GLU A 50 14.92 -5.21 7.04
CA GLU A 50 13.54 -4.87 6.66
C GLU A 50 12.98 -5.72 5.50
N GLY A 51 13.79 -6.61 4.93
CA GLY A 51 13.46 -7.42 3.77
C GLY A 51 13.63 -6.64 2.46
N TYR A 52 12.85 -5.56 2.29
CA TYR A 52 12.97 -4.64 1.17
C TYR A 52 12.80 -3.20 1.63
N ILE A 53 13.61 -2.31 1.07
CA ILE A 53 13.58 -0.87 1.37
C ILE A 53 13.54 -0.06 0.07
N GLU A 54 13.02 1.16 0.19
CA GLU A 54 12.98 2.11 -0.92
C GLU A 54 14.37 2.68 -1.22
N GLY A 55 14.67 2.81 -2.52
CA GLY A 55 15.93 3.34 -3.00
C GLY A 55 15.76 4.20 -4.24
N ILE A 56 16.70 5.12 -4.43
CA ILE A 56 16.77 6.01 -5.59
C ILE A 56 18.01 5.66 -6.41
N ILE A 57 17.82 5.20 -7.64
CA ILE A 57 18.89 4.91 -8.59
C ILE A 57 19.61 6.22 -8.92
N LYS A 58 20.92 6.25 -8.65
CA LYS A 58 21.81 7.37 -8.98
C LYS A 58 22.56 7.12 -10.28
N LYS A 59 23.09 5.90 -10.45
CA LYS A 59 23.91 5.52 -11.60
C LYS A 59 23.68 4.06 -11.95
N THR A 60 23.80 3.76 -13.24
CA THR A 60 23.79 2.41 -13.79
C THR A 60 25.09 2.22 -14.55
N ALA A 61 25.88 1.22 -14.14
CA ALA A 61 27.17 0.90 -14.73
C ALA A 61 27.15 -0.57 -15.18
N GLY A 62 26.74 -0.81 -16.43
CA GLY A 62 26.59 -2.17 -16.96
C GLY A 62 25.51 -2.95 -16.21
N ASP A 63 25.93 -4.01 -15.51
CA ASP A 63 25.06 -4.90 -14.73
C ASP A 63 24.84 -4.44 -13.29
N ASP A 64 25.60 -3.43 -12.83
CA ASP A 64 25.52 -2.90 -11.48
C ASP A 64 24.78 -1.55 -11.43
N VAL A 65 23.97 -1.39 -10.40
CA VAL A 65 23.15 -0.21 -10.14
C VAL A 65 23.50 0.37 -8.78
N THR A 66 23.93 1.63 -8.76
CA THR A 66 24.17 2.36 -7.51
C THR A 66 22.87 3.01 -7.05
N VAL A 67 22.39 2.58 -5.89
CA VAL A 67 21.13 3.01 -5.29
C VAL A 67 21.41 3.77 -4.00
N SER A 68 20.84 4.96 -3.89
CA SER A 68 20.84 5.77 -2.67
C SER A 68 19.65 5.36 -1.81
N LEU A 69 19.92 4.93 -0.59
CA LEU A 69 18.92 4.61 0.42
C LEU A 69 18.51 5.87 1.18
N GLY A 70 17.31 5.86 1.78
CA GLY A 70 16.75 7.01 2.51
C GLY A 70 17.61 7.52 3.68
N GLN A 71 18.56 6.71 4.17
CA GLN A 71 19.51 7.10 5.22
C GLN A 71 20.79 7.78 4.70
N GLY A 72 20.85 8.14 3.40
CA GLY A 72 22.05 8.71 2.78
C GLY A 72 23.13 7.68 2.43
N ASN A 73 22.91 6.41 2.78
CA ASN A 73 23.79 5.30 2.44
C ASN A 73 23.62 4.94 0.96
N GLU A 74 24.72 4.85 0.23
CA GLU A 74 24.73 4.31 -1.14
C GLU A 74 25.19 2.86 -1.11
N LYS A 75 24.43 2.00 -1.79
CA LYS A 75 24.80 0.60 -1.99
C LYS A 75 24.75 0.28 -3.48
N VAL A 76 25.63 -0.62 -3.91
CA VAL A 76 25.65 -1.14 -5.27
C VAL A 76 24.94 -2.49 -5.26
N PHE A 77 23.95 -2.63 -6.12
CA PHE A 77 23.19 -3.85 -6.31
C PHE A 77 23.30 -4.29 -7.77
N LYS A 78 23.17 -5.59 -8.01
CA LYS A 78 22.98 -6.10 -9.37
C LYS A 78 21.61 -5.67 -9.88
N LYS A 79 21.52 -5.36 -11.17
CA LYS A 79 20.27 -4.96 -11.83
C LYS A 79 19.13 -5.96 -11.60
N ASP A 80 19.42 -7.26 -11.54
CA ASP A 80 18.42 -8.31 -11.34
C ASP A 80 17.80 -8.34 -9.93
N MET A 81 18.49 -7.75 -8.94
CA MET A 81 18.01 -7.66 -7.56
C MET A 81 17.16 -6.41 -7.31
N VAL A 82 17.24 -5.43 -8.21
CA VAL A 82 16.50 -4.18 -8.11
C VAL A 82 15.10 -4.41 -8.69
N GLN A 83 14.07 -4.22 -7.87
CA GLN A 83 12.68 -4.38 -8.31
C GLN A 83 12.03 -3.02 -8.59
N GLU A 84 11.14 -2.98 -9.57
CA GLU A 84 10.42 -1.75 -9.93
C GLU A 84 9.43 -1.37 -8.83
N MET A 85 9.37 -0.07 -8.53
CA MET A 85 8.47 0.47 -7.51
C MET A 85 7.17 0.93 -8.16
N ASN A 86 6.03 0.59 -7.55
CA ASN A 86 4.73 1.08 -8.02
C ASN A 86 4.57 2.59 -7.75
N PRO A 87 3.84 3.33 -8.61
CA PRO A 87 3.51 4.72 -8.35
C PRO A 87 2.73 4.91 -7.03
N PRO A 88 2.82 6.07 -6.36
CA PRO A 88 2.12 6.36 -5.10
C PRO A 88 0.59 6.30 -5.22
N LYS A 89 0.06 6.32 -6.45
CA LYS A 89 -1.36 6.05 -6.73
C LYS A 89 -1.82 4.67 -6.24
N PHE A 90 -0.92 3.70 -6.21
CA PHE A 90 -1.18 2.34 -5.77
C PHE A 90 -0.82 2.09 -4.30
N GLU A 91 -0.51 3.14 -3.55
CA GLU A 91 -0.24 3.04 -2.13
C GLU A 91 -1.48 2.59 -1.35
N LYS A 92 -1.31 1.62 -0.45
CA LYS A 92 -2.37 1.04 0.39
C LYS A 92 -3.54 0.46 -0.42
N THR A 93 -3.27 0.02 -1.65
CA THR A 93 -4.28 -0.61 -2.52
C THR A 93 -4.94 -1.77 -1.79
N GLU A 94 -6.25 -1.80 -1.93
CA GLU A 94 -7.13 -2.78 -1.34
C GLU A 94 -6.92 -4.17 -1.99
N ASP A 95 -6.93 -4.23 -3.32
CA ASP A 95 -6.68 -5.43 -4.12
C ASP A 95 -5.32 -5.35 -4.82
N MET A 96 -4.35 -6.11 -4.31
CA MET A 96 -2.98 -6.13 -4.80
C MET A 96 -2.83 -6.73 -6.21
N SER A 97 -3.85 -7.42 -6.73
CA SER A 97 -3.82 -7.90 -8.12
C SER A 97 -3.86 -6.75 -9.15
N ASN A 98 -4.26 -5.54 -8.74
CA ASN A 98 -4.28 -4.35 -9.58
C ASN A 98 -2.97 -3.55 -9.57
N LEU A 99 -1.92 -4.03 -8.90
CA LEU A 99 -0.60 -3.39 -8.95
C LEU A 99 0.00 -3.51 -10.35
N THR A 100 0.65 -2.45 -10.84
CA THR A 100 1.36 -2.50 -12.12
C THR A 100 2.53 -3.47 -12.07
N PHE A 101 3.28 -3.46 -10.97
CA PHE A 101 4.39 -4.35 -10.71
C PHE A 101 4.04 -5.25 -9.53
N LEU A 102 3.66 -6.49 -9.80
CA LEU A 102 3.36 -7.48 -8.78
C LEU A 102 4.63 -8.23 -8.39
N ASN A 103 5.43 -7.59 -7.53
CA ASN A 103 6.66 -8.15 -6.98
C ASN A 103 6.60 -8.25 -5.45
N ASP A 104 7.48 -9.06 -4.87
CA ASP A 104 7.47 -9.35 -3.43
C ASP A 104 7.64 -8.08 -2.59
N ALA A 105 8.49 -7.14 -3.04
CA ALA A 105 8.70 -5.88 -2.35
C ALA A 105 7.44 -5.00 -2.31
N SER A 106 6.72 -4.90 -3.43
CA SER A 106 5.50 -4.09 -3.51
C SER A 106 4.36 -4.69 -2.68
N VAL A 107 4.24 -6.01 -2.64
CA VAL A 107 3.26 -6.70 -1.79
C VAL A 107 3.57 -6.46 -0.32
N LEU A 108 4.84 -6.65 0.09
CA LEU A 108 5.27 -6.43 1.47
C LEU A 108 5.04 -4.98 1.91
N HIS A 109 5.43 -4.01 1.09
CA HIS A 109 5.22 -2.59 1.35
C HIS A 109 3.74 -2.25 1.49
N ASN A 110 2.90 -2.72 0.58
CA ASN A 110 1.47 -2.46 0.64
C ASN A 110 0.84 -2.99 1.95
N LEU A 111 1.20 -4.23 2.34
CA LEU A 111 0.74 -4.82 3.60
C LEU A 111 1.22 -4.03 4.82
N ARG A 112 2.49 -3.63 4.84
CA ARG A 112 3.09 -2.83 5.92
C ARG A 112 2.40 -1.46 6.04
N SER A 113 2.23 -0.75 4.93
CA SER A 113 1.56 0.55 4.89
C SER A 113 0.09 0.48 5.34
N ARG A 114 -0.62 -0.59 4.99
CA ARG A 114 -2.00 -0.82 5.45
C ARG A 114 -2.05 -1.12 6.93
N TYR A 115 -1.14 -1.96 7.42
CA TYR A 115 -1.03 -2.28 8.85
C TYR A 115 -0.76 -1.03 9.70
N SER A 116 0.22 -0.19 9.28
CA SER A 116 0.56 1.06 9.98
C SER A 116 -0.60 2.06 10.00
N ALA A 117 -1.44 2.08 8.97
CA ALA A 117 -2.64 2.91 8.92
C ALA A 117 -3.84 2.31 9.68
N MET A 118 -3.65 1.21 10.44
CA MET A 118 -4.71 0.42 11.08
C MET A 118 -5.83 0.01 10.10
N LEU A 119 -5.49 -0.14 8.81
CA LEU A 119 -6.37 -0.68 7.77
C LEU A 119 -6.27 -2.21 7.77
N ILE A 120 -6.55 -2.81 8.93
CA ILE A 120 -6.33 -4.24 9.23
C ILE A 120 -7.35 -5.19 8.60
N TYR A 121 -8.41 -4.70 7.96
CA TYR A 121 -9.37 -5.56 7.27
C TYR A 121 -8.97 -5.78 5.81
N VAL A 122 -8.48 -6.99 5.52
CA VAL A 122 -8.59 -7.67 4.23
C VAL A 122 -9.82 -8.58 4.31
N SER A 123 -10.92 -8.21 3.64
CA SER A 123 -12.12 -9.03 3.64
C SER A 123 -11.92 -10.28 2.76
N PHE A 124 -11.73 -11.45 3.37
CA PHE A 124 -11.88 -12.74 2.67
C PHE A 124 -13.36 -13.04 2.48
N HIS A 125 -13.86 -13.00 1.25
CA HIS A 125 -15.22 -13.46 0.94
C HIS A 125 -15.13 -14.84 0.29
N PHE A 126 -15.52 -15.89 1.03
CA PHE A 126 -15.60 -17.26 0.52
C PHE A 126 -16.93 -17.42 -0.24
N HIS A 127 -16.92 -17.19 -1.56
CA HIS A 127 -17.99 -17.68 -2.41
C HIS A 127 -17.58 -19.05 -2.94
N LYS A 128 -18.47 -20.04 -2.79
CA LYS A 128 -18.24 -21.37 -3.35
C LYS A 128 -17.93 -21.21 -4.84
N SER A 129 -16.71 -21.63 -5.21
CA SER A 129 -16.26 -22.00 -6.55
C SER A 129 -15.46 -21.01 -7.42
N ASN A 130 -15.16 -19.76 -7.04
CA ASN A 130 -14.18 -18.94 -7.80
C ASN A 130 -13.49 -17.89 -6.93
N PHE A 131 -12.15 -17.84 -7.00
CA PHE A 131 -11.30 -16.95 -6.21
C PHE A 131 -11.28 -15.56 -6.89
N THR A 132 -11.85 -14.54 -6.23
CA THR A 132 -11.78 -13.15 -6.72
C THR A 132 -11.59 -12.24 -5.53
N ILE A 133 -10.49 -11.48 -5.53
CA ILE A 133 -10.17 -10.51 -4.49
C ILE A 133 -10.99 -9.25 -4.80
N GLN A 134 -11.96 -8.94 -3.95
CA GLN A 134 -12.78 -7.73 -4.08
C GLN A 134 -12.87 -7.08 -2.71
N CYS A 135 -12.42 -5.84 -2.63
CA CYS A 135 -12.28 -5.13 -1.37
C CYS A 135 -13.44 -4.17 -1.14
N ARG A 136 -14.03 -4.24 0.06
CA ARG A 136 -15.05 -3.32 0.57
C ARG A 136 -14.95 -3.21 2.08
N LEU A 137 -15.11 -1.99 2.58
CA LEU A 137 -15.31 -1.60 3.98
C LEU A 137 -16.81 -1.48 4.30
N ILE A 138 -17.38 -2.29 5.20
CA ILE A 138 -18.57 -1.90 5.99
C ILE A 138 -18.61 -2.64 7.36
N PRO A 139 -19.02 -2.01 8.48
CA PRO A 139 -20.26 -2.50 9.15
C PRO A 139 -21.57 -1.69 9.05
#